data_AF-A0AAV9Z820-F1
#
_entry.id   AF-A0AAV9Z820-F1
#
_cell.length_a   1.000
_cell.length_b   1.000
_cell.length_c   1.000
_cell.angle_alpha   90.00
_cell.angle_beta   90.00
_cell.angle_gamma   90.00
#
_symmetry.space_group_name_H-M   'P 1'
#
loop_
_entity.id
_entity.type
_entity.pdbx_description
1 polymer ?
#
loop_
_entity_poly.entity_id
_entity_poly.type
_entity_poly.pdbx_seq_one_letter_code
_entity_poly.pdbx_strand_id
1 'polypeptide(L)'
;FDAREWIGNNRTYPTYAPPELDAYCTRQLRIPREIKSAFPKTTLNVTAFLRVGLPAKSHALVFPVASACFSPSMPNMDIVQTIEHLNTRQLPPKKYIEQLSKEARQAILDGKLSVQDSRYPNIRFSLWIIAAWRWLVEMTEAQEHWKAAEEWVN
;
A
#
# COMPACT_ATOMS: atom_id res chain seq x y z
N PHE A 1 -10.85 22.38 5.81
CA PHE A 1 -10.10 21.91 4.63
C PHE A 1 -10.84 22.32 3.37
N ASP A 2 -10.29 23.27 2.62
CA ASP A 2 -10.77 23.56 1.26
C ASP A 2 -9.92 22.78 0.26
N ALA A 3 -10.50 21.72 -0.33
CA ALA A 3 -9.81 20.90 -1.31
C ALA A 3 -9.36 21.73 -2.53
N ARG A 4 -10.12 22.78 -2.90
CA ARG A 4 -9.83 23.61 -4.08
C ARG A 4 -8.63 24.52 -3.88
N GLU A 5 -8.22 24.77 -2.64
CA GLU A 5 -7.06 25.59 -2.33
C GLU A 5 -5.77 24.76 -2.27
N TRP A 6 -5.89 23.49 -1.89
CA TRP A 6 -4.73 22.61 -1.66
C TRP A 6 -4.47 21.67 -2.84
N ILE A 7 -5.49 20.98 -3.33
CA ILE A 7 -5.35 19.89 -4.30
C ILE A 7 -5.26 20.44 -5.72
N GLY A 8 -4.20 20.08 -6.45
CA GLY A 8 -3.98 20.45 -7.86
C GLY A 8 -3.39 21.85 -8.07
N ASN A 9 -3.01 22.56 -7.01
CA ASN A 9 -2.52 23.95 -7.11
C ASN A 9 -0.99 24.08 -7.09
N ASN A 10 -0.25 23.04 -7.53
CA ASN A 10 1.22 23.01 -7.55
C ASN A 10 1.87 23.37 -6.20
N ARG A 11 1.21 23.03 -5.09
CA ARG A 11 1.75 23.25 -3.75
C ARG A 11 2.67 22.11 -3.35
N THR A 12 3.71 22.41 -2.60
CA THR A 12 4.52 21.40 -1.93
C THR A 12 3.86 21.01 -0.61
N TYR A 13 3.87 19.72 -0.28
CA TYR A 13 3.38 19.23 0.99
C TYR A 13 4.25 19.80 2.12
N PRO A 14 3.68 20.61 3.03
CA PRO A 14 4.47 21.29 4.05
C PRO A 14 5.01 20.30 5.09
N THR A 15 6.17 20.62 5.68
CA THR A 15 6.74 19.85 6.80
C THR A 15 5.78 19.79 7.98
N TYR A 16 5.07 20.88 8.25
CA TYR A 16 4.01 20.98 9.25
C TYR A 16 2.68 21.23 8.55
N ALA A 17 1.98 20.13 8.22
CA ALA A 17 0.68 20.21 7.55
C ALA A 17 -0.43 20.66 8.50
N PRO A 18 -1.37 21.51 8.03
CA PRO A 18 -2.60 21.77 8.76
C PRO A 18 -3.30 20.44 9.12
N PRO A 19 -3.87 20.30 10.33
CA PRO A 19 -4.48 19.05 10.78
C PRO A 19 -5.52 18.49 9.80
N GLU A 20 -6.26 19.35 9.11
CA GLU A 20 -7.30 18.93 8.19
C GLU A 20 -6.74 18.40 6.85
N LEU A 21 -5.60 18.93 6.38
CA LEU A 21 -4.88 18.38 5.23
C LEU A 21 -4.29 17.00 5.59
N ASP A 22 -3.69 16.87 6.76
CA ASP A 22 -3.15 15.60 7.25
C ASP A 22 -4.25 14.54 7.39
N ALA A 23 -5.40 14.92 7.97
CA ALA A 23 -6.56 14.06 8.08
C ALA A 23 -7.12 13.65 6.71
N TYR A 24 -7.11 14.56 5.72
CA TYR A 24 -7.51 14.26 4.35
C TYR A 24 -6.58 13.21 3.72
N CYS A 25 -5.26 13.43 3.73
CA CYS A 25 -4.29 12.48 3.19
C CYS A 25 -4.35 11.12 3.89
N THR A 26 -4.47 11.14 5.22
CA THR A 26 -4.61 9.93 6.04
C THR A 26 -5.86 9.14 5.63
N ARG A 27 -6.98 9.81 5.34
CA ARG A 27 -8.20 9.15 4.87
C ARG A 27 -8.02 8.50 3.49
N GLN A 28 -7.31 9.14 2.57
CA GLN A 28 -7.04 8.59 1.23
C GLN A 28 -6.14 7.34 1.30
N LEU A 29 -5.22 7.29 2.26
CA LEU A 29 -4.28 6.17 2.45
C LEU A 29 -4.80 5.10 3.41
N ARG A 30 -5.95 5.32 4.04
CA ARG A 30 -6.53 4.38 5.00
C ARG A 30 -7.15 3.20 4.27
N ILE A 31 -6.67 1.99 4.59
CA ILE A 31 -7.25 0.73 4.15
C ILE A 31 -8.76 0.69 4.52
N PRO A 32 -9.67 0.49 3.55
CA PRO A 32 -11.10 0.32 3.80
C PRO A 32 -11.40 -0.83 4.77
N ARG A 33 -12.46 -0.68 5.58
CA ARG A 33 -12.78 -1.66 6.64
C ARG A 33 -13.14 -3.03 6.06
N GLU A 34 -13.78 -3.01 4.90
CA GLU A 34 -14.22 -4.15 4.10
C GLU A 34 -13.03 -5.03 3.67
N ILE A 35 -11.85 -4.42 3.53
CA ILE A 35 -10.62 -5.09 3.12
C ILE A 35 -9.84 -5.60 4.34
N LYS A 36 -10.00 -4.93 5.49
CA LYS A 36 -9.35 -5.38 6.74
C LYS A 36 -9.77 -6.79 7.15
N SER A 37 -10.98 -7.22 6.81
CA SER A 37 -11.43 -8.60 7.06
C SER A 37 -10.76 -9.64 6.14
N ALA A 38 -10.25 -9.23 4.98
CA ALA A 38 -9.49 -10.11 4.09
C ALA A 38 -8.05 -10.32 4.59
N PHE A 39 -7.57 -9.47 5.48
CA PHE A 39 -6.25 -9.58 6.08
C PHE A 39 -6.25 -10.53 7.30
N PRO A 40 -5.15 -11.26 7.53
CA PRO A 40 -4.94 -12.03 8.76
C PRO A 40 -5.19 -11.20 10.02
N LYS A 41 -5.99 -11.75 10.93
CA LYS A 41 -6.33 -11.09 12.19
C LYS A 41 -5.09 -11.06 13.11
N THR A 42 -4.87 -9.93 13.78
CA THR A 42 -3.79 -9.77 14.78
C THR A 42 -3.99 -10.63 16.03
N THR A 43 -5.16 -11.24 16.18
CA THR A 43 -5.50 -12.16 17.29
C THR A 43 -5.13 -13.61 17.00
N LEU A 44 -4.58 -13.92 15.82
CA LEU A 44 -4.10 -15.26 15.51
C LEU A 44 -2.90 -15.61 16.41
N ASN A 45 -2.88 -16.82 16.96
CA ASN A 45 -1.67 -17.33 17.58
C ASN A 45 -0.60 -17.62 16.52
N VAL A 46 0.67 -17.76 16.94
CA VAL A 46 1.81 -17.93 16.03
C VAL A 46 1.60 -19.13 15.11
N THR A 47 1.21 -20.29 15.63
CA THR A 47 1.00 -21.51 14.83
C THR A 47 -0.07 -21.32 13.74
N ALA A 48 -1.18 -20.66 14.06
CA ALA A 48 -2.24 -20.36 13.10
C ALA A 48 -1.76 -19.32 12.07
N PHE A 49 -1.01 -18.31 12.51
CA PHE A 49 -0.42 -17.30 11.64
C PHE A 49 0.58 -17.90 10.64
N LEU A 50 1.40 -18.87 11.05
CA LEU A 50 2.36 -19.56 10.18
C LEU A 50 1.68 -20.36 9.05
N ARG A 51 0.43 -20.78 9.24
CA ARG A 51 -0.38 -21.51 8.24
C ARG A 51 -1.12 -20.60 7.26
N VAL A 52 -1.13 -19.29 7.49
CA VAL A 52 -1.74 -18.33 6.57
C VAL A 52 -0.94 -18.28 5.28
N GLY A 53 -1.62 -18.46 4.14
CA GLY A 53 -1.04 -18.23 2.82
C GLY A 53 -0.88 -16.73 2.56
N LEU A 54 0.34 -16.21 2.72
CA LEU A 54 0.68 -14.84 2.38
C LEU A 54 1.24 -14.76 0.95
N PRO A 55 1.03 -13.64 0.23
CA PRO A 55 1.57 -13.47 -1.11
C PRO A 55 3.11 -13.43 -1.10
N ALA A 56 3.72 -14.00 -2.14
CA ALA A 56 5.17 -14.02 -2.28
C ALA A 56 5.72 -12.60 -2.51
N LYS A 57 6.96 -12.34 -2.05
CA LYS A 57 7.67 -11.09 -2.34
C LYS A 57 8.23 -11.13 -3.76
N SER A 58 8.23 -10.00 -4.46
CA SER A 58 8.91 -9.89 -5.75
C SER A 58 10.42 -9.74 -5.57
N HIS A 59 11.18 -10.44 -6.40
CA HIS A 59 12.65 -10.33 -6.49
C HIS A 59 13.11 -9.39 -7.61
N ALA A 60 12.20 -8.63 -8.22
CA ALA A 60 12.55 -7.71 -9.29
C ALA A 60 13.55 -6.64 -8.79
N LEU A 61 14.62 -6.44 -9.56
CA LEU A 61 15.70 -5.51 -9.21
C LEU A 61 15.42 -4.07 -9.63
N VAL A 62 14.54 -3.89 -10.63
CA VAL A 62 14.27 -2.58 -11.24
C VAL A 62 12.79 -2.26 -11.10
N PHE A 63 12.52 -1.14 -10.44
CA PHE A 63 11.21 -0.51 -10.37
C PHE A 63 11.33 0.91 -10.90
N PRO A 64 10.26 1.45 -11.52
CA PRO A 64 10.26 2.84 -11.95
C PRO A 64 10.34 3.78 -10.76
N VAL A 65 10.57 5.06 -11.05
CA VAL A 65 10.48 6.12 -10.06
C VAL A 65 9.06 6.13 -9.49
N ALA A 66 8.93 6.09 -8.16
CA ALA A 66 7.65 6.02 -7.46
C ALA A 66 6.66 7.12 -7.91
N SER A 67 7.17 8.33 -8.19
CA SER A 67 6.36 9.49 -8.53
C SER A 67 5.66 9.31 -9.88
N ALA A 68 6.30 8.60 -10.80
CA ALA A 68 5.76 8.29 -12.12
C ALA A 68 4.59 7.28 -12.08
N CYS A 69 4.38 6.62 -10.94
CA CYS A 69 3.32 5.62 -10.79
C CYS A 69 1.99 6.22 -10.34
N PHE A 70 1.97 7.47 -9.91
CA PHE A 70 0.73 8.14 -9.53
C PHE A 70 0.01 8.73 -10.73
N SER A 71 -1.29 8.49 -10.83
CA SER A 71 -2.13 8.91 -11.95
C SER A 71 -3.24 9.85 -11.50
N PRO A 72 -3.54 10.92 -12.28
CA PRO A 72 -4.73 11.75 -12.04
C PRO A 72 -6.03 11.02 -12.41
N SER A 73 -5.95 9.89 -13.12
CA SER A 73 -7.11 9.09 -13.50
C SER A 73 -7.66 8.32 -12.31
N MET A 74 -8.97 8.07 -12.32
CA MET A 74 -9.64 7.25 -11.30
C MET A 74 -9.09 5.81 -11.30
N PRO A 75 -9.09 5.16 -10.12
CA PRO A 75 -8.84 3.73 -10.04
C PRO A 75 -9.85 2.98 -10.93
N ASN A 76 -9.39 1.90 -11.56
CA ASN A 76 -10.22 1.07 -12.43
C ASN A 76 -10.41 -0.36 -11.88
N MET A 77 -9.94 -0.61 -10.66
CA MET A 77 -10.19 -1.83 -9.91
C MET A 77 -11.17 -1.53 -8.79
N ASP A 78 -12.20 -2.36 -8.67
CA ASP A 78 -13.06 -2.35 -7.48
C ASP A 78 -12.39 -3.05 -6.29
N ILE A 79 -13.07 -3.07 -5.15
CA ILE A 79 -12.55 -3.65 -3.91
C ILE A 79 -12.32 -5.17 -4.05
N VAL A 80 -13.23 -5.89 -4.69
CA VAL A 80 -13.17 -7.36 -4.83
C VAL A 80 -11.99 -7.74 -5.72
N GLN A 81 -11.87 -7.09 -6.88
CA GLN A 81 -10.75 -7.25 -7.81
C GLN A 81 -9.42 -6.90 -7.14
N THR A 82 -9.41 -5.87 -6.29
CA THR A 82 -8.19 -5.49 -5.57
C THR A 82 -7.78 -6.55 -4.54
N ILE A 83 -8.74 -7.14 -3.80
CA ILE A 83 -8.46 -8.24 -2.87
C ILE A 83 -7.91 -9.46 -3.62
N GLU A 84 -8.54 -9.83 -4.74
CA GLU A 84 -8.06 -10.93 -5.59
C GLU A 84 -6.63 -10.66 -6.09
N HIS A 85 -6.35 -9.43 -6.52
CA HIS A 85 -5.01 -9.03 -6.92
C HIS A 85 -3.99 -9.17 -5.79
N LEU A 86 -4.34 -8.70 -4.58
CA LEU A 86 -3.47 -8.80 -3.41
C LEU A 86 -3.14 -10.26 -3.04
N ASN A 87 -4.09 -11.18 -3.22
CA ASN A 87 -3.91 -12.59 -2.87
C ASN A 87 -3.14 -13.39 -3.92
N THR A 88 -3.25 -13.01 -5.20
CA THR A 88 -2.72 -13.82 -6.32
C THR A 88 -1.40 -13.32 -6.86
N ARG A 89 -1.03 -12.06 -6.60
CA ARG A 89 0.16 -11.42 -7.18
C ARG A 89 1.27 -11.21 -6.17
N GLN A 90 2.50 -11.13 -6.68
CA GLN A 90 3.65 -10.86 -5.85
C GLN A 90 3.61 -9.44 -5.29
N LEU A 91 4.01 -9.27 -4.03
CA LEU A 91 4.14 -7.95 -3.42
C LEU A 91 5.28 -7.17 -4.08
N PRO A 92 5.14 -5.85 -4.29
CA PRO A 92 6.28 -5.02 -4.66
C PRO A 92 7.36 -5.07 -3.55
N PRO A 93 8.65 -4.81 -3.85
CA PRO A 93 9.69 -4.78 -2.84
C PRO A 93 9.43 -3.70 -1.80
N LYS A 94 9.83 -3.98 -0.56
CA LYS A 94 9.68 -3.07 0.59
C LYS A 94 10.21 -1.66 0.33
N LYS A 95 11.44 -1.56 -0.20
CA LYS A 95 12.07 -0.27 -0.53
C LYS A 95 11.23 0.56 -1.50
N TYR A 96 10.59 -0.09 -2.48
CA TYR A 96 9.74 0.58 -3.44
C TYR A 96 8.42 1.05 -2.81
N ILE A 97 7.80 0.23 -1.96
CA ILE A 97 6.60 0.62 -1.19
C ILE A 97 6.89 1.80 -0.25
N GLU A 98 8.08 1.82 0.37
CA GLU A 98 8.52 2.94 1.22
C GLU A 98 8.68 4.23 0.41
N GLN A 99 9.20 4.16 -0.82
CA GLN A 99 9.27 5.31 -1.72
C GLN A 99 7.88 5.81 -2.10
N LEU A 100 6.98 4.90 -2.51
CA LEU A 100 5.56 5.25 -2.78
C LEU A 100 4.91 5.90 -1.56
N SER A 101 5.14 5.36 -0.36
CA SER A 101 4.58 5.90 0.89
C SER A 101 5.07 7.32 1.19
N LYS A 102 6.35 7.61 0.92
CA LYS A 102 6.94 8.94 1.12
C LYS A 102 6.36 9.96 0.16
N GLU A 103 6.09 9.57 -1.08
CA GLU A 103 5.61 10.47 -2.12
C GLU A 103 4.09 10.60 -2.16
N ALA A 104 3.34 9.66 -1.56
CA ALA A 104 1.89 9.60 -1.63
C ALA A 104 1.19 10.90 -1.17
N ARG A 105 1.71 11.56 -0.14
CA ARG A 105 1.15 12.82 0.37
C ARG A 105 1.29 13.96 -0.64
N GLN A 106 2.46 14.07 -1.29
CA GLN A 106 2.67 15.03 -2.36
C GLN A 106 1.80 14.68 -3.57
N ALA A 107 1.73 13.41 -3.96
CA ALA A 107 0.89 12.98 -5.08
C ALA A 107 -0.60 13.29 -4.87
N ILE A 108 -1.12 13.09 -3.64
CA ILE A 108 -2.49 13.50 -3.29
C ILE A 108 -2.66 15.01 -3.49
N LEU A 109 -1.69 15.81 -3.04
CA LEU A 109 -1.71 17.25 -3.18
C LEU A 109 -1.62 17.70 -4.65
N ASP A 110 -0.89 16.95 -5.48
CA ASP A 110 -0.80 17.15 -6.94
C ASP A 110 -2.07 16.70 -7.69
N GLY A 111 -3.12 16.28 -6.97
CA GLY A 111 -4.39 15.84 -7.56
C GLY A 111 -4.35 14.44 -8.16
N LYS A 112 -3.40 13.59 -7.76
CA LYS A 112 -3.38 12.18 -8.16
C LYS A 112 -4.45 11.40 -7.40
N LEU A 113 -5.16 10.53 -8.12
CA LEU A 113 -6.32 9.80 -7.60
C LEU A 113 -6.05 8.29 -7.49
N SER A 114 -5.05 7.78 -8.20
CA SER A 114 -4.69 6.37 -8.20
C SER A 114 -3.18 6.16 -8.31
N VAL A 115 -2.76 4.92 -8.07
CA VAL A 115 -1.40 4.44 -8.24
C VAL A 115 -1.39 3.22 -9.15
N GLN A 116 -0.41 3.14 -10.04
CA GLN A 116 -0.20 2.03 -10.96
C GLN A 116 0.91 1.11 -10.44
N ASP A 117 0.70 -0.19 -10.56
CA ASP A 117 1.79 -1.15 -10.45
C ASP A 117 2.42 -1.31 -11.82
N SER A 118 3.68 -0.89 -11.95
CA SER A 118 4.41 -0.94 -13.22
C SER A 118 4.59 -2.35 -13.79
N ARG A 119 4.45 -3.37 -12.93
CA ARG A 119 4.52 -4.78 -13.34
C ARG A 119 3.24 -5.23 -14.04
N TYR A 120 2.14 -4.49 -13.87
CA TYR A 120 0.82 -4.81 -14.40
C TYR A 120 0.23 -3.58 -15.11
N PRO A 121 0.59 -3.37 -16.39
CA PRO A 121 0.13 -2.20 -17.13
C PRO A 121 -1.40 -2.17 -17.20
N ASN A 122 -1.95 -0.97 -17.30
CA ASN A 122 -3.40 -0.69 -17.35
C ASN A 122 -4.17 -0.90 -16.04
N ILE A 123 -3.53 -1.33 -14.94
CA ILE A 123 -4.19 -1.41 -13.64
C ILE A 123 -3.92 -0.12 -12.84
N ARG A 124 -4.98 0.50 -12.31
CA ARG A 124 -4.95 1.66 -11.43
C ARG A 124 -5.68 1.33 -10.14
N PHE A 125 -4.92 1.30 -9.05
CA PHE A 125 -5.43 1.07 -7.71
C PHE A 125 -5.74 2.38 -7.00
N SER A 126 -6.68 2.31 -6.06
CA SER A 126 -6.85 3.39 -5.09
C SER A 126 -5.59 3.59 -4.26
N LEU A 127 -5.32 4.81 -3.81
CA LEU A 127 -4.09 5.15 -3.08
C LEU A 127 -3.88 4.36 -1.78
N TRP A 128 -4.96 3.91 -1.13
CA TRP A 128 -4.88 3.07 0.07
C TRP A 128 -4.15 1.73 -0.17
N ILE A 129 -3.98 1.28 -1.42
CA ILE A 129 -3.25 0.06 -1.74
C ILE A 129 -1.81 0.10 -1.23
N ILE A 130 -1.21 1.29 -1.14
CA ILE A 130 0.16 1.48 -0.65
C ILE A 130 0.25 1.02 0.81
N ALA A 131 -0.75 1.35 1.63
CA ALA A 131 -0.83 0.90 3.02
C ALA A 131 -1.09 -0.61 3.12
N ALA A 132 -1.91 -1.16 2.21
CA ALA A 132 -2.16 -2.60 2.16
C ALA A 132 -0.90 -3.41 1.79
N TRP A 133 -0.15 -2.98 0.77
CA TRP A 133 1.12 -3.61 0.40
C TRP A 133 2.13 -3.55 1.53
N ARG A 134 2.27 -2.40 2.18
CA ARG A 134 3.17 -2.24 3.34
C ARG A 134 2.82 -3.22 4.44
N TRP A 135 1.54 -3.29 4.81
CA TRP A 135 1.07 -4.21 5.85
C TRP A 135 1.35 -5.67 5.49
N LEU A 136 1.08 -6.08 4.25
CA LEU A 136 1.36 -7.44 3.79
C LEU A 136 2.85 -7.78 3.81
N VAL A 137 3.73 -6.85 3.40
CA VAL A 137 5.18 -7.05 3.46
C VAL A 137 5.65 -7.24 4.91
N GLU A 138 5.18 -6.40 5.84
CA GLU A 138 5.49 -6.53 7.26
C GLU A 138 5.02 -7.88 7.83
N MET A 139 3.84 -8.37 7.42
CA MET A 139 3.35 -9.69 7.80
C MET A 139 4.20 -10.82 7.23
N THR A 140 4.59 -10.75 5.95
CA THR A 140 5.42 -11.78 5.33
C THR A 140 6.81 -11.85 5.99
N GLU A 141 7.43 -10.70 6.31
CA GLU A 141 8.68 -10.64 7.08
C GLU A 141 8.53 -11.25 8.49
N ALA A 142 7.44 -10.92 9.19
CA ALA A 142 7.16 -11.52 10.49
C ALA A 142 6.98 -13.04 10.40
N GLN A 143 6.28 -13.53 9.38
CA GLN A 143 6.06 -14.97 9.18
C GLN A 143 7.38 -15.69 8.87
N GLU A 144 8.26 -15.10 8.05
CA GLU A 144 9.61 -15.63 7.78
C GLU A 144 10.45 -15.75 9.06
N HIS A 145 10.47 -14.71 9.90
CA HIS A 145 11.19 -14.75 11.17
C HIS A 145 10.65 -15.83 12.14
N TRP A 146 9.33 -15.98 12.22
CA TRP A 146 8.73 -17.01 13.07
C TRP A 146 9.03 -18.42 12.56
N LYS A 147 9.04 -18.64 11.25
CA LYS A 147 9.43 -19.93 10.65
C LYS A 147 10.89 -20.27 10.97
N ALA A 148 11.80 -19.32 10.79
CA ALA A 148 13.21 -19.51 11.13
C ALA A 148 13.43 -19.82 12.63
N ALA A 149 12.64 -19.19 13.51
CA ALA A 149 12.68 -19.48 14.95
C ALA A 149 12.14 -20.87 15.29
N GLU A 150 11.04 -21.31 14.64
CA GLU A 150 10.49 -22.66 14.79
C GLU A 150 11.49 -23.74 14.30
N GLU A 151 12.18 -23.48 13.19
CA GLU A 151 13.25 -24.35 12.67
C GLU A 151 14.47 -24.42 13.58
N TRP A 152 14.79 -23.35 14.32
CA TRP A 152 15.94 -23.33 15.24
C TRP A 152 15.71 -24.12 16.53
N VAL A 153 14.47 -24.17 17.03
CA VAL A 153 14.12 -24.86 18.29
C VAL A 153 13.88 -26.37 18.11
N ASN A 154 13.53 -26.78 16.90
CA ASN A 154 13.30 -28.19 16.55
C ASN A 154 14.60 -28.90 16.14
#